data_AF-A0A7W6BDY6-F1
#
_entry.id   AF-A0A7W6BDY6-F1
#
_cell.length_a   1.000
_cell.length_b   1.000
_cell.length_c   1.000
_cell.angle_alpha   90.00
_cell.angle_beta   90.00
_cell.angle_gamma   90.00
#
_symmetry.space_group_name_H-M   'P 1'
#
loop_
_entity.id
_entity.type
_entity.pdbx_description
1 polymer ?
#
loop_
_entity_poly.entity_id
_entity_poly.type
_entity_poly.pdbx_seq_one_letter_code
_entity_poly.pdbx_strand_id
1 'polypeptide(L)'
;MLGNRDFGWLARETGIPVSTLSDYVHRGISKTDNAVRIAAALGVTVDHLVTGRMDNGAVPAPLSPDDHAEWEQIPFFEVRTVAIAGKGQPLYRHPFRRDWLGRMQCQPDAGWLTSLPSDYAAADLREGDIILCRDARIEELVAHALYIWQADRSLFVARYQPLSALEQVGDRAGERYVTQQVIGSGDGYAAPIARLLAVVLHKAG
;
A
#
# COMPACT_ATOMS: atom_id res chain seq x y z
N MET A 1 12.44 11.48 9.76
CA MET A 1 13.40 10.53 10.36
C MET A 1 13.13 10.42 11.85
N LEU A 2 13.26 9.22 12.41
CA LEU A 2 12.87 8.72 13.76
C LEU A 2 11.46 8.14 13.96
N GLY A 3 10.45 8.46 13.14
CA GLY A 3 9.12 7.83 13.28
C GLY A 3 8.52 8.06 14.67
N ASN A 4 8.07 6.99 15.36
CA ASN A 4 7.55 7.02 16.73
C ASN A 4 8.64 6.94 17.82
N ARG A 5 9.93 6.91 17.45
CA ARG A 5 11.05 6.77 18.39
C ARG A 5 11.58 8.16 18.76
N ASP A 6 11.90 8.36 20.03
CA ASP A 6 12.50 9.62 20.50
C ASP A 6 14.04 9.58 20.44
N PHE A 7 14.67 10.74 20.58
CA PHE A 7 16.13 10.83 20.67
C PHE A 7 16.70 10.10 21.89
N GLY A 8 15.88 9.85 22.93
CA GLY A 8 16.26 9.09 24.11
C GLY A 8 16.46 7.61 23.81
N TRP A 9 15.67 7.03 22.92
CA TRP A 9 15.88 5.68 22.39
C TRP A 9 17.18 5.61 21.60
N LEU A 10 17.39 6.52 20.64
CA LEU A 10 18.59 6.51 19.80
C LEU A 10 19.86 6.73 20.63
N ALA A 11 19.79 7.55 21.67
CA ALA A 11 20.90 7.77 22.60
C ALA A 11 21.30 6.51 23.38
N ARG A 12 20.31 5.72 23.82
CA ARG A 12 20.57 4.44 24.50
C ARG A 12 21.17 3.41 23.56
N GLU A 13 20.66 3.33 22.33
CA GLU A 13 21.09 2.33 21.34
C GLU A 13 22.50 2.62 20.80
N THR A 14 22.83 3.89 20.60
CA THR A 14 24.12 4.30 20.00
C THR A 14 25.18 4.66 21.03
N GLY A 15 24.79 4.86 22.29
CA GLY A 15 25.64 5.43 23.36
C GLY A 15 25.99 6.90 23.13
N ILE A 16 25.32 7.59 22.20
CA ILE A 16 25.57 9.00 21.87
C ILE A 16 24.60 9.87 22.70
N PRO A 17 25.08 10.92 23.40
CA PRO A 17 24.21 11.79 24.17
C PRO A 17 23.10 12.43 23.31
N VAL A 18 21.91 12.59 23.89
CA VAL A 18 20.75 13.22 23.22
C VAL A 18 21.09 14.62 22.69
N SER A 19 21.88 15.41 23.43
CA SER A 19 22.34 16.72 23.00
C SER A 19 23.17 16.65 21.72
N THR A 20 24.10 15.68 21.65
CA THR A 20 24.93 15.43 20.47
C THR A 20 24.11 14.96 19.27
N LEU A 21 23.12 14.09 19.50
CA LEU A 21 22.19 13.65 18.44
C LEU A 21 21.33 14.81 17.93
N SER A 22 20.83 15.65 18.83
CA SER A 22 20.06 16.86 18.47
C SER A 22 20.93 17.84 17.66
N ASP A 23 22.19 18.03 18.04
CA ASP A 23 23.13 18.87 17.29
C ASP A 23 23.40 18.32 15.89
N TYR A 24 23.52 16.99 15.74
CA TYR A 24 23.74 16.36 14.43
C TYR A 24 22.57 16.50 13.47
N VAL A 25 21.34 16.56 13.97
CA VAL A 25 20.16 16.83 13.14
C VAL A 25 20.21 18.25 12.56
N HIS A 26 20.71 19.22 13.32
CA HIS A 26 20.73 20.62 12.90
C HIS A 26 21.99 21.00 12.11
N ARG A 27 23.14 20.39 12.42
CA ARG A 27 24.46 20.80 11.89
C ARG A 27 25.10 19.75 10.99
N GLY A 28 24.48 18.58 10.85
CA GLY A 28 25.06 17.43 10.17
C GLY A 28 25.97 16.62 11.09
N ILE A 29 26.17 15.34 10.73
CA ILE A 29 26.99 14.42 11.52
C ILE A 29 28.45 14.72 11.28
N SER A 30 29.15 15.19 12.32
CA SER A 30 30.53 15.64 12.21
C SER A 30 31.58 14.55 12.47
N LYS A 31 31.18 13.40 13.02
CA LYS A 31 32.08 12.30 13.40
C LYS A 31 31.68 11.01 12.69
N THR A 32 32.59 10.46 11.90
CA THR A 32 32.38 9.22 11.14
C THR A 32 31.99 8.04 12.02
N ASP A 33 32.63 7.87 13.18
CA ASP A 33 32.29 6.79 14.13
C ASP A 33 30.84 6.88 14.62
N ASN A 34 30.34 8.09 14.83
CA ASN A 34 28.96 8.31 15.23
C ASN A 34 28.00 8.06 14.06
N ALA A 35 28.38 8.43 12.84
CA ALA A 35 27.60 8.11 11.64
C ALA A 35 27.43 6.60 11.48
N VAL A 36 28.50 5.81 11.68
CA VAL A 36 28.45 4.34 11.63
C VAL A 36 27.52 3.77 12.69
N ARG A 37 27.62 4.25 13.94
CA ARG A 37 26.75 3.78 15.05
C ARG A 37 25.29 4.12 14.82
N ILE A 38 25.00 5.33 14.35
CA ILE A 38 23.63 5.77 14.03
C ILE A 38 23.09 4.97 12.85
N ALA A 39 23.87 4.77 11.79
CA ALA A 39 23.48 3.97 10.63
C ALA A 39 23.15 2.52 11.03
N ALA A 40 24.00 1.90 11.86
CA ALA A 40 23.76 0.56 12.39
C ALA A 40 22.49 0.48 13.26
N ALA A 41 22.29 1.43 14.17
CA ALA A 41 21.09 1.49 15.02
C ALA A 41 19.79 1.73 14.22
N LEU A 42 19.88 2.44 13.10
CA LEU A 42 18.76 2.73 12.21
C LEU A 42 18.58 1.69 11.09
N GLY A 43 19.48 0.72 10.97
CA GLY A 43 19.43 -0.32 9.93
C GLY A 43 19.64 0.21 8.50
N VAL A 44 20.37 1.32 8.35
CA VAL A 44 20.64 1.98 7.06
C VAL A 44 22.15 2.02 6.77
N THR A 45 22.53 2.36 5.53
CA THR A 45 23.93 2.61 5.19
C THR A 45 24.38 3.99 5.67
N VAL A 46 25.69 4.16 5.92
CA VAL A 46 26.26 5.47 6.25
C VAL A 46 26.09 6.45 5.09
N ASP A 47 26.18 5.97 3.84
CA ASP A 47 25.90 6.80 2.67
C ASP A 47 24.46 7.32 2.71
N HIS A 48 23.48 6.44 2.96
CA HIS A 48 22.07 6.85 3.10
C HIS A 48 21.86 7.89 4.20
N LEU A 49 22.54 7.71 5.35
CA LEU A 49 22.47 8.62 6.49
C LEU A 49 23.00 10.02 6.14
N VAL A 50 24.02 10.11 5.28
CA VAL A 50 24.71 11.36 4.95
C VAL A 50 24.12 12.04 3.70
N THR A 51 23.73 11.26 2.70
CA THR A 51 23.31 11.76 1.38
C THR A 51 21.79 11.76 1.20
N GLY A 52 21.06 11.01 2.03
CA GLY A 52 19.61 10.80 1.90
C GLY A 52 19.21 9.92 0.71
N ARG A 53 20.17 9.38 -0.05
CA ARG A 53 19.91 8.51 -1.21
C ARG A 53 19.77 7.08 -0.73
N MET A 54 18.71 6.38 -1.15
CA MET A 54 18.64 4.94 -0.97
C MET A 54 19.41 4.29 -2.13
N ASP A 55 20.42 3.49 -1.83
CA ASP A 55 21.02 2.63 -2.85
C ASP A 55 19.95 1.61 -3.28
N ASN A 56 19.67 1.56 -4.59
CA ASN A 56 18.64 0.74 -5.24
C ASN A 56 18.87 -0.79 -5.13
N GLY A 57 19.61 -1.27 -4.14
CA GLY A 57 19.89 -2.67 -3.90
C GLY A 57 20.20 -3.04 -2.45
N ALA A 58 20.20 -2.07 -1.52
CA ALA A 58 20.36 -2.37 -0.10
C ALA A 58 19.00 -2.75 0.50
N VAL A 59 18.77 -4.05 0.65
CA VAL A 59 17.70 -4.56 1.52
C VAL A 59 17.94 -3.95 2.92
N PRO A 60 16.95 -3.28 3.53
CA PRO A 60 17.12 -2.75 4.89
C PRO A 60 17.55 -3.89 5.81
N ALA A 61 18.44 -3.61 6.76
CA ALA A 61 18.84 -4.60 7.75
C ALA A 61 17.60 -5.26 8.37
N PRO A 62 17.62 -6.58 8.66
CA PRO A 62 16.49 -7.24 9.27
C PRO A 62 16.15 -6.50 10.56
N LEU A 63 14.90 -6.03 10.62
CA LEU A 63 14.34 -5.36 11.79
C LEU A 63 14.56 -6.24 13.03
N SER A 64 14.72 -5.62 14.20
CA SER A 64 14.87 -6.33 15.48
C SER A 64 13.77 -7.38 15.67
N PRO A 65 14.02 -8.51 16.35
CA PRO A 65 13.02 -9.55 16.61
C PRO A 65 11.70 -9.02 17.20
N ASP A 66 11.77 -7.95 18.00
CA ASP A 66 10.61 -7.30 18.61
C ASP A 66 9.81 -6.44 17.61
N ASP A 67 10.45 -5.92 16.56
CA ASP A 67 9.78 -5.13 15.52
C ASP A 67 8.91 -6.05 14.62
N HIS A 68 9.25 -7.32 14.43
CA HIS A 68 8.45 -8.23 13.58
C HIS A 68 6.98 -8.37 14.02
N ALA A 69 6.66 -8.13 15.29
CA ALA A 69 5.29 -8.14 15.79
C ALA A 69 4.44 -6.94 15.28
N GLU A 70 5.07 -5.87 14.80
CA GLU A 70 4.38 -4.69 14.25
C GLU A 70 4.18 -4.74 12.74
N TRP A 71 4.89 -5.61 12.02
CA TRP A 71 4.88 -5.67 10.57
C TRP A 71 4.15 -6.90 10.06
N GLU A 72 3.35 -6.71 9.02
CA GLU A 72 2.58 -7.75 8.38
C GLU A 72 3.03 -7.92 6.93
N GLN A 73 3.15 -9.18 6.48
CA GLN A 73 3.66 -9.51 5.14
C GLN A 73 2.51 -9.61 4.14
N ILE A 74 2.20 -8.51 3.46
CA ILE A 74 1.09 -8.44 2.52
C ILE A 74 1.53 -9.01 1.16
N PRO A 75 0.82 -10.03 0.64
CA PRO A 75 1.16 -10.65 -0.63
C PRO A 75 0.81 -9.75 -1.82
N PHE A 76 1.65 -9.78 -2.85
CA PHE A 76 1.38 -9.19 -4.16
C PHE A 76 0.92 -10.24 -5.15
N PHE A 77 -0.19 -9.98 -5.84
CA PHE A 77 -0.73 -10.83 -6.90
C PHE A 77 -0.95 -10.03 -8.19
N GLU A 78 -0.86 -10.72 -9.32
CA GLU A 78 -1.24 -10.17 -10.61
C GLU A 78 -2.76 -10.33 -10.79
N VAL A 79 -3.48 -9.21 -10.93
CA VAL A 79 -4.95 -9.19 -10.87
C VAL A 79 -5.61 -9.98 -12.00
N ARG A 80 -5.00 -10.05 -13.20
CA ARG A 80 -5.55 -10.84 -14.31
C ARG A 80 -5.52 -12.33 -13.99
N THR A 81 -4.44 -12.80 -13.37
CA THR A 81 -4.31 -14.17 -12.88
C THR A 81 -5.36 -14.45 -11.82
N VAL A 82 -5.57 -13.54 -10.85
CA VAL A 82 -6.61 -13.67 -9.83
C VAL A 82 -8.00 -13.77 -10.46
N ALA A 83 -8.29 -12.96 -11.46
CA ALA A 83 -9.59 -12.94 -12.12
C ALA A 83 -9.88 -14.18 -12.99
N ILE A 84 -8.86 -14.93 -13.41
CA ILE A 84 -9.02 -16.12 -14.25
C ILE A 84 -8.95 -17.41 -13.44
N ALA A 85 -7.96 -17.52 -12.54
CA ALA A 85 -7.61 -18.76 -11.86
C ALA A 85 -7.72 -18.66 -10.33
N GLY A 86 -8.10 -17.50 -9.79
CA GLY A 86 -8.06 -17.22 -8.36
C GLY A 86 -6.64 -16.90 -7.87
N LYS A 87 -6.52 -16.73 -6.54
CA LYS A 87 -5.23 -16.48 -5.90
C LYS A 87 -4.40 -17.77 -5.85
N GLY A 88 -3.33 -17.81 -6.64
CA GLY A 88 -2.29 -18.83 -6.57
C GLY A 88 -1.19 -18.48 -5.56
N GLN A 89 0.05 -18.79 -5.89
CA GLN A 89 1.21 -18.32 -5.10
C GLN A 89 1.45 -16.82 -5.35
N PRO A 90 1.77 -16.05 -4.30
CA PRO A 90 2.10 -14.63 -4.46
C PRO A 90 3.43 -14.46 -5.20
N LEU A 91 3.54 -13.40 -6.00
CA LEU A 91 4.77 -13.07 -6.71
C LEU A 91 5.88 -12.64 -5.74
N TYR A 92 5.52 -11.86 -4.72
CA TYR A 92 6.37 -11.44 -3.62
C TYR A 92 5.49 -10.95 -2.45
N ARG A 93 6.12 -10.63 -1.32
CA ARG A 93 5.46 -10.09 -0.13
C ARG A 93 6.15 -8.79 0.28
N HIS A 94 5.36 -7.83 0.73
CA HIS A 94 5.86 -6.56 1.23
C HIS A 94 5.47 -6.35 2.70
N PRO A 95 6.40 -5.86 3.54
CA PRO A 95 6.09 -5.55 4.93
C PRO A 95 5.30 -4.24 5.02
N PHE A 96 4.18 -4.27 5.75
CA PHE A 96 3.41 -3.08 6.13
C PHE A 96 3.23 -3.01 7.64
N ARG A 97 3.22 -1.80 8.20
CA ARG A 97 2.91 -1.64 9.63
C ARG A 97 1.45 -1.97 9.89
N ARG A 98 1.18 -2.74 10.94
CA ARG A 98 -0.17 -3.16 11.36
C ARG A 98 -1.07 -1.98 11.70
N ASP A 99 -0.51 -0.92 12.27
CA ASP A 99 -1.27 0.31 12.59
C ASP A 99 -1.75 1.03 11.32
N TRP A 100 -0.91 1.09 10.28
CA TRP A 100 -1.26 1.63 8.98
C TRP A 100 -2.34 0.79 8.30
N LEU A 101 -2.21 -0.53 8.31
CA LEU A 101 -3.23 -1.44 7.79
C LEU A 101 -4.58 -1.29 8.51
N GLY A 102 -4.54 -1.15 9.84
CA GLY A 102 -5.73 -0.89 10.65
C GLY A 102 -6.45 0.42 10.26
N ARG A 103 -5.70 1.49 9.98
CA ARG A 103 -6.28 2.77 9.48
C ARG A 103 -6.91 2.61 8.09
N MET A 104 -6.35 1.77 7.24
CA MET A 104 -6.90 1.45 5.91
C MET A 104 -8.05 0.43 5.97
N GLN A 105 -8.49 0.04 7.18
CA GLN A 105 -9.51 -0.98 7.42
C GLN A 105 -9.17 -2.31 6.73
N CYS A 106 -7.87 -2.59 6.61
CA CYS A 106 -7.34 -3.80 6.02
C CYS A 106 -6.95 -4.76 7.14
N GLN A 107 -7.67 -5.88 7.23
CA GLN A 107 -7.24 -6.95 8.12
C GLN A 107 -6.00 -7.64 7.53
N PRO A 108 -5.00 -7.99 8.38
CA PRO A 108 -3.78 -8.69 7.98
C PRO A 108 -3.99 -9.83 6.99
N ASP A 109 -4.96 -10.70 7.27
CA ASP A 109 -5.18 -11.94 6.51
C ASP A 109 -6.10 -11.77 5.29
N ALA A 110 -6.71 -10.60 5.14
CA ALA A 110 -7.67 -10.31 4.06
C ALA A 110 -7.10 -9.40 2.96
N GLY A 111 -6.01 -8.69 3.27
CA GLY A 111 -5.37 -7.73 2.39
C GLY A 111 -4.42 -8.35 1.38
N TRP A 112 -4.37 -7.77 0.19
CA TRP A 112 -3.36 -8.09 -0.81
C TRP A 112 -3.06 -6.88 -1.69
N LEU A 113 -1.93 -6.93 -2.37
CA LEU A 113 -1.49 -5.89 -3.30
C LEU A 113 -1.67 -6.33 -4.74
N THR A 114 -1.95 -5.37 -5.60
CA THR A 114 -1.89 -5.57 -7.04
C THR A 114 -1.62 -4.27 -7.78
N SER A 115 -1.33 -4.38 -9.07
CA SER A 115 -1.28 -3.24 -9.98
C SER A 115 -2.69 -2.97 -10.54
N LEU A 116 -3.06 -1.71 -10.62
CA LEU A 116 -4.34 -1.28 -11.19
C LEU A 116 -4.43 -1.70 -12.66
N PRO A 117 -5.52 -2.35 -13.10
CA PRO A 117 -5.63 -2.88 -14.46
C PRO A 117 -6.07 -1.85 -15.50
N SER A 118 -6.53 -0.68 -15.08
CA SER A 118 -6.99 0.40 -15.96
C SER A 118 -6.98 1.73 -15.22
N ASP A 119 -6.91 2.84 -15.95
CA ASP A 119 -7.10 4.18 -15.39
C ASP A 119 -8.48 4.38 -14.75
N TYR A 120 -8.54 5.28 -13.78
CA TYR A 120 -9.79 5.82 -13.24
C TYR A 120 -9.63 7.32 -12.92
N ALA A 121 -9.93 8.15 -13.91
CA ALA A 121 -9.67 9.59 -13.91
C ALA A 121 -10.33 10.33 -12.73
N ALA A 122 -11.54 9.94 -12.33
CA ALA A 122 -12.27 10.60 -11.24
C ALA A 122 -11.60 10.46 -9.85
N ALA A 123 -10.60 9.59 -9.69
CA ALA A 123 -9.79 9.50 -8.48
C ALA A 123 -8.28 9.64 -8.75
N ASP A 124 -7.90 10.17 -9.92
CA ASP A 124 -6.50 10.31 -10.38
C ASP A 124 -5.69 9.00 -10.23
N LEU A 125 -6.36 7.87 -10.55
CA LEU A 125 -5.74 6.55 -10.51
C LEU A 125 -5.27 6.17 -11.91
N ARG A 126 -4.05 5.64 -12.00
CA ARG A 126 -3.42 5.26 -13.27
C ARG A 126 -3.19 3.76 -13.35
N GLU A 127 -3.27 3.23 -14.55
CA GLU A 127 -2.90 1.85 -14.85
C GLU A 127 -1.46 1.59 -14.39
N GLY A 128 -1.30 0.51 -13.61
CA GLY A 128 -0.03 0.14 -13.00
C GLY A 128 0.21 0.69 -11.60
N ASP A 129 -0.62 1.61 -11.09
CA ASP A 129 -0.55 2.04 -9.68
C ASP A 129 -0.69 0.83 -8.75
N ILE A 130 0.13 0.80 -7.70
CA ILE A 130 0.09 -0.27 -6.71
C ILE A 130 -0.96 0.07 -5.67
N ILE A 131 -1.94 -0.81 -5.54
CA ILE A 131 -3.07 -0.64 -4.63
C ILE A 131 -3.09 -1.73 -3.57
N LEU A 132 -3.54 -1.35 -2.38
CA LEU A 132 -3.98 -2.28 -1.35
C LEU A 132 -5.47 -2.56 -1.58
N CYS A 133 -5.80 -3.83 -1.72
CA CYS A 133 -7.15 -4.28 -1.92
C CYS A 133 -7.49 -5.49 -1.04
N ARG A 134 -8.77 -5.85 -1.05
CA ARG A 134 -9.26 -7.10 -0.47
C ARG A 134 -10.21 -7.78 -1.45
N ASP A 135 -10.49 -9.05 -1.23
CA ASP A 135 -11.46 -9.76 -2.05
C ASP A 135 -12.83 -9.10 -1.96
N ALA A 136 -13.52 -9.07 -3.10
CA ALA A 136 -14.87 -8.56 -3.19
C ALA A 136 -15.84 -9.71 -3.43
N ARG A 137 -16.93 -9.71 -2.68
CA ARG A 137 -18.08 -10.60 -2.89
C ARG A 137 -19.30 -9.74 -3.16
N ILE A 138 -20.24 -10.27 -3.95
CA ILE A 138 -21.43 -9.55 -4.40
C ILE A 138 -22.28 -9.10 -3.19
N GLU A 139 -22.37 -9.94 -2.17
CA GLU A 139 -23.09 -9.70 -0.92
C GLU A 139 -22.41 -8.70 0.03
N GLU A 140 -21.14 -8.37 -0.21
CA GLU A 140 -20.33 -7.46 0.61
C GLU A 140 -20.06 -6.11 -0.08
N LEU A 141 -20.80 -5.80 -1.15
CA LEU A 141 -20.63 -4.56 -1.90
C LEU A 141 -21.06 -3.34 -1.10
N VAL A 142 -20.19 -2.33 -1.07
CA VAL A 142 -20.38 -1.07 -0.34
C VAL A 142 -20.66 0.03 -1.34
N ALA A 143 -21.77 0.75 -1.16
CA ALA A 143 -22.18 1.83 -2.04
C ALA A 143 -21.06 2.86 -2.23
N HIS A 144 -20.83 3.26 -3.47
CA HIS A 144 -19.82 4.21 -3.92
C HIS A 144 -18.36 3.80 -3.69
N ALA A 145 -18.07 2.63 -3.11
CA ALA A 145 -16.70 2.14 -3.00
C ALA A 145 -16.15 1.75 -4.38
N LEU A 146 -14.82 1.83 -4.54
CA LEU A 146 -14.12 1.47 -5.76
C LEU A 146 -13.78 -0.01 -5.78
N TYR A 147 -14.01 -0.63 -6.94
CA TYR A 147 -13.72 -2.03 -7.17
C TYR A 147 -13.00 -2.22 -8.50
N ILE A 148 -12.22 -3.29 -8.56
CA ILE A 148 -11.81 -3.91 -9.81
C ILE A 148 -12.93 -4.86 -10.22
N TRP A 149 -13.45 -4.66 -11.42
CA TRP A 149 -14.49 -5.48 -12.03
C TRP A 149 -13.92 -6.28 -13.19
N GLN A 150 -14.50 -7.45 -13.41
CA GLN A 150 -14.29 -8.25 -14.60
C GLN A 150 -15.59 -8.33 -15.39
N ALA A 151 -15.57 -7.95 -16.66
CA ALA A 151 -16.65 -8.19 -17.62
C ALA A 151 -16.03 -8.56 -18.97
N ASP A 152 -16.59 -9.54 -19.66
CA ASP A 152 -16.12 -9.99 -20.99
C ASP A 152 -14.59 -10.18 -21.07
N ARG A 153 -14.01 -10.80 -20.02
CA ARG A 153 -12.55 -11.02 -19.82
C ARG A 153 -11.69 -9.76 -19.70
N SER A 154 -12.30 -8.59 -19.69
CA SER A 154 -11.65 -7.31 -19.47
C SER A 154 -11.75 -6.90 -18.01
N LEU A 155 -10.67 -6.32 -17.48
CA LEU A 155 -10.64 -5.76 -16.14
C LEU A 155 -10.74 -4.24 -16.21
N PHE A 156 -11.51 -3.65 -15.31
CA PHE A 156 -11.66 -2.21 -15.23
C PHE A 156 -12.00 -1.76 -13.80
N VAL A 157 -11.77 -0.48 -13.52
CA VAL A 157 -12.07 0.14 -12.24
C VAL A 157 -13.38 0.91 -12.32
N ALA A 158 -14.27 0.72 -11.35
CA ALA A 158 -15.54 1.45 -11.26
C ALA A 158 -16.10 1.45 -9.84
N ARG A 159 -16.99 2.40 -9.55
CA ARG A 159 -17.73 2.46 -8.28
C ARG A 159 -18.95 1.56 -8.31
N TYR A 160 -19.26 0.92 -7.19
CA TYR A 160 -20.53 0.22 -7.04
C TYR A 160 -21.67 1.22 -6.77
N GLN A 161 -22.79 1.07 -7.46
CA GLN A 161 -24.00 1.84 -7.22
C GLN A 161 -25.21 0.92 -6.98
N PRO A 162 -25.79 0.92 -5.76
CA PRO A 162 -27.03 0.19 -5.52
C PRO A 162 -28.21 0.87 -6.24
N LEU A 163 -29.25 0.10 -6.55
CA LEU A 163 -30.44 0.61 -7.25
C LEU A 163 -31.11 1.78 -6.50
N SER A 164 -31.08 1.75 -5.17
CA SER A 164 -31.61 2.81 -4.30
C SER A 164 -30.86 4.15 -4.38
N ALA A 165 -29.69 4.18 -4.99
CA ALA A 165 -28.87 5.38 -5.13
C ALA A 165 -28.86 5.96 -6.55
N LEU A 166 -29.70 5.45 -7.47
CA LEU A 166 -29.76 5.91 -8.86
C LEU A 166 -30.22 7.37 -8.99
N GLU A 167 -31.03 7.86 -8.07
CA GLU A 167 -31.56 9.23 -8.11
C GLU A 167 -30.51 10.32 -7.75
N GLN A 168 -29.34 9.93 -7.24
CA GLN A 168 -28.33 10.87 -6.70
C GLN A 168 -27.08 11.06 -7.57
N VAL A 169 -26.93 10.35 -8.69
CA VAL A 169 -25.73 10.46 -9.54
C VAL A 169 -25.99 11.46 -10.66
N GLY A 170 -25.55 12.69 -10.42
CA GLY A 170 -25.26 13.63 -11.51
C GLY A 170 -24.09 13.10 -12.33
N ASP A 171 -24.20 13.19 -13.65
CA ASP A 171 -23.20 12.77 -14.63
C ASP A 171 -21.89 13.54 -14.41
N ARG A 172 -21.00 13.01 -13.56
CA ARG A 172 -19.68 13.58 -13.28
C ARG A 172 -18.70 12.97 -14.26
N ALA A 173 -18.11 13.83 -15.09
CA ALA A 173 -17.15 13.44 -16.10
C ALA A 173 -16.04 12.55 -15.50
N GLY A 174 -15.85 11.36 -16.08
CA GLY A 174 -14.81 10.40 -15.68
C GLY A 174 -15.21 9.44 -14.56
N GLU A 175 -16.40 9.55 -13.97
CA GLU A 175 -16.91 8.57 -13.01
C GLU A 175 -17.57 7.39 -13.74
N ARG A 176 -16.97 6.19 -13.60
CA ARG A 176 -17.57 4.93 -14.05
C ARG A 176 -18.29 4.23 -12.91
N TYR A 177 -19.50 3.77 -13.16
CA TYR A 177 -20.36 3.06 -12.21
C TYR A 177 -20.74 1.66 -12.71
N VAL A 178 -20.86 0.71 -11.77
CA VAL A 178 -21.47 -0.60 -11.98
C VAL A 178 -22.69 -0.67 -11.09
N THR A 179 -23.86 -0.84 -11.72
CA THR A 179 -25.14 -0.91 -11.04
C THR A 179 -25.50 -2.35 -10.69
N GLN A 180 -26.33 -2.55 -9.68
CA GLN A 180 -26.75 -3.88 -9.23
C GLN A 180 -27.40 -4.74 -10.34
N GLN A 181 -27.98 -4.13 -11.38
CA GLN A 181 -28.65 -4.84 -12.48
C GLN A 181 -27.68 -5.60 -13.41
N VAL A 182 -26.42 -5.18 -13.48
CA VAL A 182 -25.40 -5.76 -14.35
C VAL A 182 -24.39 -6.61 -13.58
N ILE A 183 -24.66 -6.92 -12.31
CA ILE A 183 -23.80 -7.77 -11.47
C ILE A 183 -24.28 -9.22 -11.55
N GLY A 184 -23.39 -10.13 -11.91
CA GLY A 184 -23.72 -11.54 -12.05
C GLY A 184 -22.60 -12.36 -12.70
N SER A 185 -22.94 -13.57 -13.11
CA SER A 185 -22.05 -14.49 -13.83
C SER A 185 -22.58 -14.73 -15.25
N GLY A 186 -21.80 -14.37 -16.27
CA GLY A 186 -22.14 -14.59 -17.69
C GLY A 186 -21.70 -13.43 -18.58
N ASP A 187 -21.89 -13.59 -19.89
CA ASP A 187 -21.59 -12.54 -20.87
C ASP A 187 -22.46 -11.30 -20.61
N GLY A 188 -21.83 -10.12 -20.61
CA GLY A 188 -22.51 -8.86 -20.31
C GLY A 188 -22.74 -8.55 -18.82
N TYR A 189 -22.36 -9.45 -17.91
CA TYR A 189 -22.36 -9.19 -16.46
C TYR A 189 -20.95 -8.84 -15.95
N ALA A 190 -20.90 -8.00 -14.92
CA ALA A 190 -19.68 -7.62 -14.22
C ALA A 190 -19.57 -8.37 -12.89
N ALA A 191 -18.44 -9.06 -12.70
CA ALA A 191 -18.09 -9.70 -11.44
C ALA A 191 -17.09 -8.82 -10.66
N PRO A 192 -17.31 -8.56 -9.36
CA PRO A 192 -16.34 -7.84 -8.55
C PRO A 192 -15.17 -8.77 -8.20
N ILE A 193 -13.94 -8.33 -8.45
CA ILE A 193 -12.72 -9.08 -8.15
C ILE A 193 -12.13 -8.64 -6.81
N ALA A 194 -11.93 -7.32 -6.67
CA ALA A 194 -11.28 -6.74 -5.51
C ALA A 194 -11.86 -5.38 -5.17
N ARG A 195 -11.95 -5.07 -3.87
CA ARG A 195 -12.28 -3.72 -3.40
C ARG A 195 -10.99 -2.96 -3.14
N LEU A 196 -10.86 -1.77 -3.72
CA LEU A 196 -9.74 -0.87 -3.42
C LEU A 196 -9.89 -0.32 -2.00
N LEU A 197 -8.80 -0.33 -1.24
CA LEU A 197 -8.72 0.26 0.10
C LEU A 197 -7.82 1.50 0.11
N ALA A 198 -6.66 1.42 -0.55
CA ALA A 198 -5.71 2.53 -0.63
C ALA A 198 -4.81 2.42 -1.86
N VAL A 199 -4.27 3.55 -2.31
CA VAL A 199 -3.12 3.59 -3.22
C VAL A 199 -1.85 3.58 -2.36
N VAL A 200 -0.95 2.65 -2.66
CA VAL A 200 0.33 2.49 -1.96
C VAL A 200 1.44 3.23 -2.69
N LEU A 201 1.45 3.12 -4.02
CA LEU A 201 2.49 3.72 -4.86
C LEU A 201 1.88 4.10 -6.20
N HIS A 202 2.08 5.35 -6.62
CA HIS A 202 1.81 5.74 -8.00
C HIS A 202 2.94 5.26 -8.90
N LYS A 203 2.59 4.77 -10.09
CA LYS A 203 3.58 4.49 -11.13
C LYS A 203 4.27 5.80 -11.50
N ALA A 204 5.61 5.84 -11.43
CA ALA A 204 6.37 6.96 -11.93
C ALA A 204 6.11 7.10 -13.44
N GLY A 205 5.63 8.28 -13.84
CA GLY A 205 5.37 8.62 -15.24
C GLY A 205 6.64 8.74 -16.06
#